data_AF-A0A744LNQ2-F1
#
_entry.id   AF-A0A744LNQ2-F1
#
_cell.length_a   1.000
_cell.length_b   1.000
_cell.length_c   1.000
_cell.angle_alpha   90.00
_cell.angle_beta   90.00
_cell.angle_gamma   90.00
#
_symmetry.space_group_name_H-M   'P 1'
#
loop_
_entity.id
_entity.type
_entity.pdbx_description
1 polymer ?
#
loop_
_entity_poly.entity_id
_entity_poly.type
_entity_poly.pdbx_seq_one_letter_code
_entity_poly.pdbx_strand_id
1 'polypeptide(L)'
;MTTITRERLKQIYAECEERDPAIFEIRELVRIALVACDARPEGYIHLKALNDMRDRSSLLGRVWVDDTGSGDCVPLYAVPPAPVIPDGYALVPVKPTDEMIAAAMNCEDVLFNSDESFCVQFGNIYEAMLAAAPKPEANNE
;
A
#
# COMPACT_ATOMS: atom_id res chain seq x y z
N MET A 1 0.43 25.45 -8.05
CA MET A 1 0.60 24.01 -7.83
C MET A 1 1.66 23.56 -8.81
N THR A 2 2.87 23.23 -8.34
CA THR A 2 3.98 22.80 -9.21
C THR A 2 3.84 21.31 -9.49
N THR A 3 3.66 20.95 -10.76
CA THR A 3 3.55 19.55 -11.19
C THR A 3 4.94 18.93 -11.19
N ILE A 4 5.14 17.87 -10.39
CA ILE A 4 6.36 17.08 -10.44
C ILE A 4 6.38 16.26 -11.74
N THR A 5 7.50 16.30 -12.47
CA THR A 5 7.62 15.59 -13.75
C THR A 5 8.01 14.13 -13.55
N ARG A 6 7.72 13.29 -14.55
CA ARG A 6 8.12 11.88 -14.56
C ARG A 6 9.64 11.73 -14.45
N GLU A 7 10.39 12.59 -15.12
CA GLU A 7 11.85 12.62 -15.08
C GLU A 7 12.35 12.93 -13.68
N ARG A 8 11.71 13.90 -13.00
CA ARG A 8 12.04 14.25 -11.63
C ARG A 8 11.72 13.10 -10.65
N LEU A 9 10.60 12.40 -10.85
CA LEU A 9 10.25 11.21 -10.07
C LEU A 9 11.30 10.10 -10.24
N LYS A 10 11.73 9.80 -11.46
CA LYS A 10 12.79 8.80 -11.70
C LYS A 10 14.11 9.16 -11.03
N GLN A 11 14.47 10.44 -11.05
CA GLN A 11 15.67 10.93 -10.37
C GLN A 11 15.58 10.70 -8.86
N ILE A 12 14.45 11.07 -8.24
CA ILE A 12 14.23 10.87 -6.80
C ILE A 12 14.30 9.37 -6.45
N TYR A 13 13.68 8.50 -7.26
CA TYR A 13 13.73 7.06 -7.05
C TYR A 13 15.16 6.50 -7.03
N ALA A 14 16.03 7.01 -7.91
CA ALA A 14 17.42 6.58 -8.01
C ALA A 14 18.30 7.12 -6.87
N GLU A 15 17.97 8.29 -6.33
CA GLU A 15 18.73 8.96 -5.25
C GLU A 15 18.36 8.46 -3.85
N CYS A 16 17.21 7.79 -3.68
CA CYS A 16 16.77 7.19 -2.42
C CYS A 16 17.56 5.90 -2.10
N GLU A 17 18.70 6.04 -1.41
CA GLU A 17 19.42 4.90 -0.79
C GLU A 17 18.73 4.40 0.49
N GLU A 18 18.55 3.08 0.60
CA GLU A 18 17.84 2.36 1.67
C GLU A 18 18.59 2.38 3.02
N ARG A 19 18.77 3.56 3.61
CA ARG A 19 19.41 3.70 4.94
C ARG A 19 18.49 4.28 6.02
N ASP A 20 17.35 4.85 5.64
CA ASP A 20 16.42 5.52 6.55
C ASP A 20 14.97 5.07 6.26
N PRO A 21 14.18 4.69 7.27
CA PRO A 21 12.76 4.38 7.11
C PRO A 21 11.93 5.46 6.39
N ALA A 22 12.26 6.74 6.59
CA ALA A 22 11.58 7.84 5.88
C ALA A 22 11.92 7.85 4.38
N ILE A 23 13.11 7.39 4.00
CA ILE A 23 13.51 7.26 2.59
C ILE A 23 12.76 6.10 1.91
N PHE A 24 12.43 5.04 2.65
CA PHE A 24 11.61 3.95 2.13
C PHE A 24 10.20 4.42 1.75
N GLU A 25 9.52 5.17 2.62
CA GLU A 25 8.18 5.71 2.32
C GLU A 25 8.20 6.65 1.11
N ILE A 26 9.22 7.52 1.01
CA ILE A 26 9.39 8.40 -0.14
C ILE A 26 9.57 7.59 -1.42
N ARG A 27 10.37 6.52 -1.39
CA ARG A 27 10.62 5.67 -2.56
C ARG A 27 9.36 4.95 -3.03
N GLU A 28 8.53 4.45 -2.12
CA GLU A 28 7.25 3.82 -2.46
C GLU A 28 6.23 4.82 -3.01
N LEU A 29 6.14 6.02 -2.43
CA LEU A 29 5.29 7.09 -2.99
C LEU A 29 5.73 7.47 -4.40
N VAL A 30 7.04 7.54 -4.66
CA VAL A 30 7.58 7.79 -5.98
C VAL A 30 7.26 6.64 -6.94
N ARG A 31 7.30 5.38 -6.49
CA ARG A 31 6.90 4.22 -7.28
C ARG A 31 5.42 4.30 -7.69
N ILE A 32 4.53 4.60 -6.75
CA ILE A 32 3.09 4.77 -7.00
C ILE A 32 2.85 5.91 -8.00
N ALA A 33 3.52 7.05 -7.80
CA ALA A 33 3.40 8.19 -8.71
C ALA A 33 3.88 7.85 -10.13
N LEU A 34 4.97 7.09 -10.28
CA LEU A 34 5.45 6.62 -11.57
C LEU A 34 4.47 5.66 -12.25
N VAL A 35 3.88 4.73 -11.51
CA VAL A 35 2.83 3.83 -12.03
C VAL A 35 1.61 4.63 -12.48
N ALA A 36 1.20 5.64 -11.70
CA ALA A 36 0.10 6.53 -12.07
C ALA A 36 0.40 7.35 -13.34
N CYS A 37 1.66 7.79 -13.54
CA CYS A 37 2.06 8.46 -14.78
C CYS A 37 1.98 7.58 -16.02
N ASP A 38 2.18 6.27 -15.87
CA ASP A 38 2.16 5.30 -16.97
C ASP A 38 0.78 4.61 -17.12
N ALA A 39 -0.19 4.95 -16.26
CA ALA A 39 -1.53 4.38 -16.27
C ALA A 39 -2.30 4.76 -17.54
N ARG A 40 -3.03 3.79 -18.09
CA ARG A 40 -3.97 4.01 -19.19
C ARG A 40 -5.39 4.07 -18.63
N PRO A 41 -6.28 4.86 -19.26
CA PRO A 41 -7.68 4.82 -18.89
C PRO A 41 -8.28 3.45 -19.19
N GLU A 42 -9.14 2.98 -18.30
CA GLU A 42 -9.92 1.74 -18.48
C GLU A 42 -11.18 1.98 -19.31
N GLY A 43 -11.59 3.24 -19.42
CA GLY A 43 -12.66 3.65 -20.29
C GLY A 43 -12.84 5.16 -20.27
N TYR A 44 -13.87 5.61 -20.96
CA TYR A 44 -14.18 7.01 -21.17
C TYR A 44 -15.65 7.26 -20.92
N ILE A 45 -15.98 8.43 -20.40
CA ILE A 45 -17.37 8.88 -20.24
C ILE A 45 -17.49 10.32 -20.73
N HIS A 46 -18.64 10.71 -21.29
CA HIS A 46 -18.85 12.10 -21.65
C HIS A 46 -18.89 12.99 -20.39
N LEU A 47 -18.22 14.13 -20.44
CA LEU A 47 -18.17 15.10 -19.35
C LEU A 47 -19.58 15.52 -18.90
N LYS A 48 -20.49 15.73 -19.85
CA LYS A 48 -21.89 16.06 -19.55
C LYS A 48 -22.57 14.94 -18.74
N ALA A 49 -22.44 13.69 -19.19
CA ALA A 49 -23.02 12.54 -18.50
C ALA A 49 -22.41 12.36 -17.11
N LEU A 50 -21.11 12.60 -16.94
CA LEU A 50 -20.45 12.55 -15.64
C LEU A 50 -20.98 13.64 -14.69
N ASN A 51 -21.14 14.88 -15.18
CA ASN A 51 -21.72 15.97 -14.38
C ASN A 51 -23.18 15.69 -14.01
N ASP A 52 -23.98 15.18 -14.95
CA ASP A 52 -25.37 14.81 -14.69
C ASP A 52 -25.48 13.73 -13.60
N MET A 53 -24.58 12.74 -13.61
CA MET A 53 -24.51 11.74 -12.53
C MET A 53 -24.05 12.32 -11.19
N ARG A 54 -23.02 13.18 -11.20
CA ARG A 54 -22.51 13.84 -9.99
C ARG A 54 -23.60 14.69 -9.32
N ASP A 55 -24.38 15.39 -10.13
CA ASP A 55 -25.44 16.28 -9.66
C ASP A 55 -26.76 15.52 -9.42
N ARG A 56 -26.75 14.18 -9.58
CA ARG A 56 -27.89 13.26 -9.43
C ARG A 56 -29.08 13.57 -10.34
N SER A 57 -28.85 14.25 -11.47
CA SER A 57 -29.86 14.48 -12.51
C SER A 57 -30.00 13.27 -13.46
N SER A 58 -29.00 12.39 -13.50
CA SER A 58 -29.06 11.07 -14.14
C SER A 58 -28.51 9.98 -13.22
N LEU A 59 -29.08 8.78 -13.29
CA LEU A 59 -28.58 7.59 -12.58
C LEU A 59 -27.77 6.65 -13.48
N LEU A 60 -27.67 6.95 -14.76
CA LEU A 60 -27.01 6.10 -15.75
C LEU A 60 -26.02 6.91 -16.59
N GLY A 61 -24.84 6.33 -16.78
CA GLY A 61 -23.79 6.83 -17.67
C GLY A 61 -23.26 5.67 -18.50
N ARG A 62 -23.03 5.91 -19.79
CA ARG A 62 -22.32 4.95 -20.64
C ARG A 62 -20.82 5.16 -20.51
N VAL A 63 -20.11 4.05 -20.41
CA VAL A 63 -18.65 4.00 -20.48
C VAL A 63 -18.27 3.37 -21.81
N TRP A 64 -17.34 4.01 -22.51
CA TRP A 64 -16.76 3.50 -23.75
C TRP A 64 -15.36 2.97 -23.48
N VAL A 65 -14.96 1.91 -24.17
CA VAL A 65 -13.62 1.30 -24.03
C VAL A 65 -12.54 2.21 -24.61
N ASP A 66 -12.86 2.95 -25.67
CA ASP A 66 -11.97 3.87 -26.35
C ASP A 66 -12.56 5.30 -26.37
N ASP A 67 -11.69 6.29 -26.57
CA ASP A 67 -12.13 7.65 -26.81
C ASP A 67 -12.96 7.70 -28.10
N THR A 68 -14.20 8.17 -27.99
CA THR A 68 -15.10 8.33 -29.13
C THR A 68 -14.63 9.39 -30.13
N GLY A 69 -13.55 10.12 -29.81
CA GLY A 69 -13.00 11.19 -30.65
C GLY A 69 -13.86 12.45 -30.65
N SER A 70 -14.83 12.51 -29.75
CA SER A 70 -15.79 13.62 -29.62
C SER A 70 -15.20 14.85 -28.90
N GLY A 71 -14.02 14.73 -28.29
CA GLY A 71 -13.37 15.81 -27.53
C GLY A 71 -14.01 16.10 -26.16
N ASP A 72 -15.23 15.62 -25.92
CA ASP A 72 -15.99 15.83 -24.69
C ASP A 72 -15.95 14.62 -23.74
N CYS A 73 -15.09 13.64 -24.03
CA CYS A 73 -14.88 12.48 -23.18
C CYS A 73 -13.83 12.75 -22.11
N VAL A 74 -14.10 12.32 -20.89
CA VAL A 74 -13.13 12.27 -19.80
C VAL A 74 -12.69 10.83 -19.55
N PRO A 75 -11.37 10.59 -19.37
CA PRO A 75 -10.84 9.27 -19.06
C PRO A 75 -11.21 8.85 -17.64
N LEU A 76 -11.56 7.56 -17.49
CA LEU A 76 -11.73 6.88 -16.22
C LEU A 76 -10.50 6.00 -15.98
N TYR A 77 -9.84 6.22 -14.86
CA TYR A 77 -8.70 5.40 -14.44
C TYR A 77 -9.11 4.57 -13.25
N ALA A 78 -8.61 3.33 -13.16
CA ALA A 78 -8.60 2.62 -11.90
C ALA A 78 -7.83 3.44 -10.86
N VAL A 79 -8.30 3.40 -9.62
CA VAL A 79 -7.51 3.90 -8.49
C VAL A 79 -6.19 3.12 -8.50
N PRO A 80 -5.02 3.79 -8.40
CA PRO A 80 -3.77 3.08 -8.32
C PRO A 80 -3.81 2.09 -7.15
N PRO A 81 -3.28 0.87 -7.31
CA PRO A 81 -3.35 -0.15 -6.28
C PRO A 81 -2.75 0.39 -4.97
N ALA A 82 -3.36 0.00 -3.85
CA ALA A 82 -2.85 0.35 -2.53
C ALA A 82 -1.36 -0.05 -2.42
N PRO A 83 -0.58 0.65 -1.56
CA PRO A 83 0.84 0.34 -1.39
C PRO A 83 1.02 -1.17 -1.13
N VAL A 84 1.80 -1.80 -2.00
CA VAL A 84 2.10 -3.24 -1.86
C VAL A 84 3.11 -3.37 -0.75
N ILE A 85 2.82 -4.19 0.25
CA ILE A 85 3.80 -4.58 1.27
C ILE A 85 4.87 -5.42 0.55
N PRO A 86 6.16 -5.04 0.58
CA PRO A 86 7.19 -5.83 -0.08
C PRO A 86 7.28 -7.26 0.47
N ASP A 87 7.78 -8.17 -0.35
CA ASP A 87 8.01 -9.55 0.08
C ASP A 87 8.94 -9.59 1.31
N GLY A 88 8.54 -10.34 2.33
CA GLY A 88 9.26 -10.44 3.60
C GLY A 88 8.93 -9.35 4.64
N TYR A 89 8.03 -8.41 4.32
CA TYR A 89 7.52 -7.42 5.27
C TYR A 89 6.08 -7.76 5.70
N ALA A 90 5.70 -7.36 6.92
CA ALA A 90 4.35 -7.50 7.45
C ALA A 90 3.86 -6.17 8.03
N LEU A 91 2.59 -5.82 7.78
CA LEU A 91 1.95 -4.69 8.47
C LEU A 91 1.60 -5.11 9.89
N VAL A 92 2.22 -4.45 10.87
CA VAL A 92 1.93 -4.63 12.29
C VAL A 92 1.72 -3.28 12.97
N PRO A 93 0.93 -3.21 14.04
CA PRO A 93 0.76 -1.98 14.81
C PRO A 93 2.09 -1.43 15.32
N VAL A 94 2.27 -0.10 15.25
CA VAL A 94 3.47 0.59 15.75
C VAL A 94 3.69 0.32 17.25
N LYS A 95 2.60 0.25 18.02
CA LYS A 95 2.61 -0.20 19.41
C LYS A 95 2.03 -1.61 19.47
N PRO A 96 2.73 -2.62 20.02
CA PRO A 96 2.20 -3.97 20.16
C PRO A 96 0.86 -3.97 20.90
N THR A 97 -0.06 -4.82 20.44
CA THR A 97 -1.35 -5.05 21.11
C THR A 97 -1.15 -5.91 22.35
N ASP A 98 -2.14 -5.93 23.24
CA ASP A 98 -2.11 -6.78 24.44
C ASP A 98 -2.00 -8.27 24.06
N GLU A 99 -2.61 -8.69 22.95
CA GLU A 99 -2.51 -10.05 22.41
C GLU A 99 -1.11 -10.38 21.91
N MET A 100 -0.44 -9.45 21.22
CA MET A 100 0.95 -9.61 20.81
C MET A 100 1.88 -9.73 22.02
N ILE A 101 1.66 -8.91 23.06
CA ILE A 101 2.43 -8.95 24.30
C ILE A 101 2.20 -10.27 25.05
N ALA A 102 0.95 -10.73 25.14
CA ALA A 102 0.64 -12.01 25.75
C ALA A 102 1.27 -13.19 24.97
N ALA A 103 1.30 -13.14 23.64
CA ALA A 103 1.96 -14.16 22.82
C ALA A 103 3.48 -14.20 23.08
N ALA A 104 4.12 -13.03 23.18
CA ALA A 104 5.52 -12.93 23.57
C ALA A 104 5.80 -13.56 24.95
N MET A 105 4.95 -13.27 25.94
CA MET A 105 5.13 -13.79 27.30
C MET A 105 4.89 -15.30 27.44
N ASN A 106 4.08 -15.88 26.57
CA ASN A 106 3.68 -17.29 26.64
C ASN A 106 4.46 -18.21 25.68
N CYS A 107 5.36 -17.66 24.86
CA CYS A 107 6.15 -18.47 23.94
C CYS A 107 7.31 -19.18 24.67
N GLU A 108 7.71 -20.35 24.18
CA GLU A 108 8.92 -21.03 24.66
C GLU A 108 10.15 -20.33 24.05
N ASP A 109 10.63 -19.31 24.74
CA ASP A 109 11.76 -18.47 24.34
C ASP A 109 13.02 -18.69 25.18
N VAL A 110 12.96 -19.41 26.30
CA VAL A 110 14.12 -19.63 27.17
C VAL A 110 14.63 -21.06 27.06
N LEU A 111 15.87 -21.19 26.59
CA LEU A 111 16.61 -22.46 26.63
C LEU A 111 17.56 -22.47 27.82
N PHE A 112 17.49 -23.54 28.62
CA PHE A 112 18.42 -23.78 29.71
C PHE A 112 19.53 -24.71 29.23
N ASN A 113 20.77 -24.23 29.34
CA ASN A 113 21.96 -24.97 28.97
C ASN A 113 22.41 -25.87 30.14
N SER A 114 23.24 -26.87 29.83
CA SER A 114 23.80 -27.78 30.83
C SER A 114 24.77 -27.11 31.82
N ASP A 115 25.20 -25.89 31.55
CA ASP A 115 26.11 -25.08 32.37
C ASP A 115 25.38 -24.07 33.27
N GLU A 116 24.08 -24.28 33.51
CA GLU A 116 23.18 -23.41 34.30
C GLU A 116 22.98 -22.01 33.70
N SER A 117 23.50 -21.74 32.50
CA SER A 117 23.17 -20.54 31.74
C SER A 117 21.82 -20.68 31.03
N PHE A 118 21.19 -19.55 30.72
CA PHE A 118 20.00 -19.52 29.89
C PHE A 118 20.18 -18.59 28.69
N CYS A 119 19.53 -18.93 27.60
CA CYS A 119 19.51 -18.12 26.38
C CYS A 119 18.07 -17.76 26.04
N VAL A 120 17.81 -16.47 25.85
CA VAL A 120 16.54 -15.96 25.36
C VAL A 120 16.55 -15.95 23.84
N GLN A 121 15.57 -16.61 23.24
CA GLN A 121 15.38 -16.75 21.80
C GLN A 121 14.48 -15.61 21.31
N PHE A 122 15.06 -14.41 21.16
CA PHE A 122 14.34 -13.23 20.68
C PHE A 122 13.62 -13.44 19.34
N GLY A 123 14.13 -14.34 18.49
CA GLY A 123 13.48 -14.74 17.24
C GLY A 123 12.11 -15.37 17.49
N ASN A 124 12.01 -16.34 18.41
CA ASN A 124 10.76 -17.01 18.76
C ASN A 124 9.74 -16.02 19.33
N ILE A 125 10.19 -15.07 20.16
CA ILE A 125 9.35 -14.00 20.70
C ILE A 125 8.77 -13.16 19.57
N TYR A 126 9.61 -12.71 18.63
CA TYR A 126 9.18 -11.89 17.51
C TYR A 126 8.23 -12.63 16.58
N GLU A 127 8.50 -13.90 16.27
CA GLU A 127 7.60 -14.76 15.50
C GLU A 127 6.23 -14.93 16.17
N ALA A 128 6.20 -15.13 17.50
CA ALA A 128 4.97 -15.21 18.26
C ALA A 128 4.18 -13.89 18.23
N MET A 129 4.86 -12.76 18.36
CA MET A 129 4.23 -11.43 18.24
C MET A 129 3.67 -11.18 16.84
N LEU A 130 4.40 -11.56 15.78
CA LEU A 130 3.92 -11.43 14.41
C LEU A 130 2.71 -12.33 14.14
N ALA A 131 2.71 -13.56 14.68
CA ALA A 131 1.59 -14.49 14.53
C ALA A 131 0.29 -13.98 15.19
N ALA A 132 0.43 -13.26 16.31
CA ALA A 132 -0.67 -12.64 17.04
C ALA A 132 -0.99 -11.20 16.56
N ALA A 133 -0.26 -10.67 15.58
CA ALA A 133 -0.53 -9.34 15.07
C ALA A 133 -1.90 -9.31 14.34
N PRO A 134 -2.67 -8.23 14.49
CA PRO A 134 -3.94 -8.09 13.79
C PRO A 134 -3.70 -8.11 12.28
N LYS A 135 -4.37 -9.01 11.57
CA LYS A 135 -4.30 -9.09 10.12
C LYS A 135 -5.24 -8.05 9.52
N PRO A 136 -4.85 -7.34 8.46
CA PRO A 136 -5.78 -6.48 7.74
C PRO A 136 -7.00 -7.31 7.33
N GLU A 137 -8.21 -6.78 7.55
CA GLU A 137 -9.44 -7.45 7.14
C GLU A 137 -9.31 -7.75 5.64
N ALA A 138 -9.39 -9.03 5.28
CA ALA A 138 -9.55 -9.40 3.89
C ALA A 138 -10.87 -8.77 3.45
N ASN A 139 -10.80 -7.76 2.57
CA ASN A 139 -11.97 -7.22 1.91
C ASN A 139 -12.68 -8.40 1.23
N ASN A 140 -13.70 -8.93 1.87
CA ASN A 140 -14.58 -9.92 1.27
C ASN A 140 -15.33 -9.20 0.16
N GLU A 141 -15.03 -9.58 -1.08
CA GLU A 141 -15.73 -9.17 -2.30
C GLU A 141 -17.23 -9.45 -2.24
#